data_AF-A0A3S3ERX1-F1
#
_entry.id   AF-A0A3S3ERX1-F1
#
_cell.length_a   1.000
_cell.length_b   1.000
_cell.length_c   1.000
_cell.angle_alpha   90.00
_cell.angle_beta   90.00
_cell.angle_gamma   90.00
#
_symmetry.space_group_name_H-M   'P 1'
#
loop_
_entity.id
_entity.type
_entity.pdbx_description
1 polymer ?
#
loop_
_entity_poly.entity_id
_entity_poly.type
_entity_poly.pdbx_seq_one_letter_code
_entity_poly.pdbx_strand_id
1 'polypeptide(L)'
;MMVDRIFDRSNAVYVKNVPGKGRGVFANVPFKIGDLIECAPTWGFDDVAGSLIDNTGLFEYYFVRHRRKREIDHNTGYVVFGFIAIVNHSLNPNAKIIWSDHDSGAWASIVATRDIKVDEEITHHYTNVSAYPPHIKFIE
;
A
#
# COMPACT_ATOMS: atom_id res chain seq x y z
N MET A 1 -5.38 -4.61 -28.45
CA MET A 1 -6.36 -4.34 -27.38
C MET A 1 -5.85 -3.16 -26.57
N MET A 2 -6.63 -2.10 -26.44
CA MET A 2 -6.33 -1.05 -25.47
C MET A 2 -6.38 -1.71 -24.09
N VAL A 3 -5.25 -1.71 -23.37
CA VAL A 3 -5.23 -2.12 -21.97
C VAL A 3 -5.82 -0.96 -21.20
N ASP A 4 -6.99 -1.12 -20.59
CA ASP A 4 -7.58 -0.08 -19.74
C ASP A 4 -6.58 0.32 -18.65
N ARG A 5 -6.19 1.59 -18.66
CA ARG A 5 -5.32 2.20 -17.65
C ARG A 5 -6.13 3.23 -16.90
N ILE A 6 -6.14 3.14 -15.58
CA ILE A 6 -6.70 4.18 -14.71
C ILE A 6 -5.52 4.98 -14.16
N PHE A 7 -5.49 6.28 -14.42
CA PHE A 7 -4.42 7.16 -13.97
C PHE A 7 -4.79 7.84 -12.66
N ASP A 8 -3.78 8.19 -11.86
CA ASP A 8 -3.98 9.11 -10.75
C ASP A 8 -4.22 10.54 -11.26
N ARG A 9 -4.52 11.47 -10.35
CA ARG A 9 -4.82 12.86 -10.72
C ARG A 9 -3.62 13.57 -11.37
N SER A 10 -2.39 13.18 -11.03
CA SER A 10 -1.16 13.76 -11.60
C SER A 10 -0.68 13.04 -12.87
N ASN A 11 -1.31 11.93 -13.25
CA ASN A 11 -0.83 10.98 -14.26
C ASN A 11 0.62 10.50 -14.00
N ALA A 12 1.09 10.49 -12.75
CA ALA A 12 2.40 9.96 -12.38
C ALA A 12 2.38 8.43 -12.23
N VAL A 13 1.21 7.85 -11.92
CA VAL A 13 1.02 6.40 -11.82
C VAL A 13 -0.24 5.96 -12.55
N TYR A 14 -0.30 4.68 -12.89
CA TYR A 14 -1.50 4.07 -13.43
C TYR A 14 -1.72 2.66 -12.86
N VAL A 15 -2.98 2.23 -12.87
CA VAL A 15 -3.40 0.89 -12.45
C VAL A 15 -3.68 0.03 -13.67
N LYS A 16 -3.21 -1.22 -13.64
CA LYS A 16 -3.62 -2.27 -14.57
C LYS A 16 -3.75 -3.62 -13.85
N ASN A 17 -4.39 -4.58 -14.50
CA ASN A 17 -4.42 -5.95 -14.00
C ASN A 17 -3.07 -6.66 -14.24
N VAL A 18 -2.64 -7.41 -13.23
CA VAL A 18 -1.45 -8.26 -13.22
C VAL A 18 -1.91 -9.71 -13.05
N PRO A 19 -1.57 -10.61 -14.00
CA PRO A 19 -1.94 -12.02 -13.92
C PRO A 19 -1.56 -12.63 -12.57
N GLY A 20 -2.56 -13.15 -11.86
CA GLY A 20 -2.38 -13.81 -10.55
C GLY A 20 -2.22 -12.86 -9.34
N LYS A 21 -2.04 -11.55 -9.53
CA LYS A 21 -2.00 -10.56 -8.42
C LYS A 21 -3.26 -9.68 -8.33
N GLY A 22 -4.07 -9.64 -9.39
CA GLY A 22 -5.22 -8.73 -9.44
C GLY A 22 -4.78 -7.34 -9.92
N ARG A 23 -5.06 -6.28 -9.18
CA ARG A 23 -4.63 -4.91 -9.54
C ARG A 23 -3.16 -4.72 -9.19
N GLY A 24 -2.44 -3.94 -9.98
CA GLY A 24 -1.10 -3.46 -9.65
C GLY A 24 -0.93 -2.00 -10.04
N VAL A 25 -0.06 -1.30 -9.30
CA VAL A 25 0.25 0.11 -9.51
C VAL A 25 1.57 0.21 -10.26
N PHE A 26 1.61 1.02 -11.31
CA PHE A 26 2.73 1.15 -12.22
C PHE A 26 3.13 2.60 -12.39
N ALA A 27 4.43 2.83 -12.55
CA ALA A 27 4.97 4.15 -12.80
C ALA A 27 4.62 4.61 -14.24
N ASN A 28 4.04 5.81 -14.37
CA ASN A 28 3.83 6.47 -15.67
C ASN A 28 4.94 7.48 -16.00
N VAL A 29 5.70 7.87 -14.99
CA VAL A 29 6.88 8.74 -15.06
C VAL A 29 8.04 8.05 -14.34
N PRO A 30 9.32 8.38 -14.63
CA PRO A 30 10.42 7.85 -13.85
C PRO A 30 10.40 8.46 -12.43
N PHE A 31 10.67 7.63 -11.42
CA PHE A 31 10.90 8.09 -10.04
C PHE A 31 12.36 7.87 -9.65
N LYS A 32 12.91 8.79 -8.87
CA LYS A 32 14.21 8.69 -8.22
C LYS A 32 14.07 8.14 -6.80
N ILE A 33 15.14 7.55 -6.30
CA ILE A 33 15.22 7.16 -4.88
C ILE A 33 14.82 8.34 -3.97
N GLY A 34 13.87 8.08 -3.06
CA GLY A 34 13.34 9.08 -2.13
C GLY A 34 12.16 9.89 -2.64
N ASP A 35 11.78 9.76 -3.91
CA ASP A 35 10.60 10.45 -4.45
C ASP A 35 9.32 9.96 -3.77
N LEU A 36 8.43 10.92 -3.47
CA LEU A 36 7.07 10.64 -3.06
C LEU A 36 6.26 10.24 -4.28
N ILE A 37 5.73 9.01 -4.27
CA ILE A 37 4.92 8.48 -5.36
C ILE A 37 3.44 8.84 -5.12
N GLU A 38 2.96 8.59 -3.90
CA GLU A 38 1.58 8.91 -3.49
C GLU A 38 1.51 9.14 -1.98
N CYS A 39 0.57 9.97 -1.56
CA CYS A 39 0.19 10.19 -0.17
C CYS A 39 -1.32 10.10 -0.03
N ALA A 40 -1.81 9.30 0.91
CA ALA A 40 -3.23 9.05 1.11
C ALA A 40 -3.63 9.16 2.59
N PRO A 41 -4.85 9.66 2.87
CA PRO A 41 -5.38 9.64 4.21
C PRO A 41 -5.64 8.19 4.65
N THR A 42 -5.82 8.02 5.94
CA THR A 42 -6.14 6.71 6.51
C THR A 42 -7.32 6.80 7.45
N TRP A 43 -7.97 5.67 7.68
CA TRP A 43 -8.94 5.50 8.75
C TRP A 43 -8.44 4.44 9.72
N GLY A 44 -8.07 4.88 10.92
CA GLY A 44 -7.59 4.01 11.96
C GLY A 44 -8.72 3.35 12.75
N PHE A 45 -8.50 2.13 13.22
CA PHE A 45 -9.48 1.34 13.96
C PHE A 45 -8.85 0.56 15.13
N ASP A 46 -9.67 0.21 16.12
CA ASP A 46 -9.29 -0.54 17.33
C ASP A 46 -9.42 -2.06 17.16
N ASP A 47 -9.12 -2.83 18.22
CA ASP A 47 -9.20 -4.30 18.21
C ASP A 47 -10.61 -4.85 17.91
N VAL A 48 -11.65 -4.14 18.37
CA VAL A 48 -13.05 -4.56 18.19
C VAL A 48 -13.42 -4.47 16.72
N ALA A 49 -13.11 -3.33 16.09
CA ALA A 49 -13.32 -3.15 14.65
C ALA A 49 -12.38 -4.06 13.83
N GLY A 50 -11.13 -4.24 14.25
CA GLY A 50 -10.16 -5.13 13.59
C GLY A 50 -10.68 -6.56 13.47
N SER A 51 -11.21 -7.12 14.57
CA SER A 51 -11.78 -8.46 14.59
C SER A 51 -12.95 -8.63 13.61
N LEU A 52 -13.73 -7.58 13.36
CA LEU A 52 -14.80 -7.59 12.36
C LEU A 52 -14.23 -7.48 10.93
N ILE A 53 -13.26 -6.59 10.72
CA ILE A 53 -12.62 -6.35 9.42
C ILE A 53 -11.89 -7.60 8.91
N ASP A 54 -11.22 -8.34 9.80
CA ASP A 54 -10.50 -9.59 9.48
C ASP A 54 -11.39 -10.65 8.82
N ASN A 55 -12.70 -10.58 9.05
CA ASN A 55 -13.69 -11.49 8.47
C ASN A 55 -14.31 -10.96 7.17
N THR A 56 -13.72 -9.93 6.56
CA THR A 56 -14.20 -9.30 5.33
C THR A 56 -13.09 -9.17 4.28
N GLY A 57 -13.47 -8.82 3.05
CA GLY A 57 -12.49 -8.49 2.00
C GLY A 57 -11.64 -7.24 2.29
N LEU A 58 -11.95 -6.47 3.34
CA LEU A 58 -11.13 -5.32 3.76
C LEU A 58 -9.82 -5.73 4.43
N PHE A 59 -9.69 -6.98 4.89
CA PHE A 59 -8.46 -7.52 5.49
C PHE A 59 -7.22 -7.25 4.63
N GLU A 60 -7.35 -7.35 3.30
CA GLU A 60 -6.23 -7.18 2.37
C GLU A 60 -5.79 -5.71 2.19
N TYR A 61 -6.56 -4.75 2.70
CA TYR A 61 -6.40 -3.32 2.42
C TYR A 61 -6.11 -2.47 3.65
N TYR A 62 -5.98 -3.08 4.82
CA TYR A 62 -5.53 -2.38 6.02
C TYR A 62 -4.08 -2.72 6.34
N PHE A 63 -3.42 -1.80 7.02
CA PHE A 63 -2.00 -1.87 7.35
C PHE A 63 -1.80 -1.63 8.84
N VAL A 64 -0.79 -2.30 9.39
CA VAL A 64 -0.38 -2.11 10.79
C VAL A 64 0.80 -1.14 10.83
N ARG A 65 0.64 -0.05 11.60
CA ARG A 65 1.71 0.91 11.85
C ARG A 65 2.48 0.52 13.10
N HIS A 66 3.70 0.03 12.93
CA HIS A 66 4.56 -0.27 14.09
C HIS A 66 5.17 1.01 14.67
N ARG A 67 4.58 1.57 15.74
CA ARG A 67 5.16 2.69 16.50
C ARG A 67 6.21 2.19 17.50
N ARG A 68 7.12 3.08 17.92
CA ARG A 68 8.07 2.77 19.00
C ARG A 68 7.31 2.59 20.32
N LYS A 69 7.75 1.64 21.17
CA LYS A 69 7.14 1.23 22.47
C LYS A 69 6.67 2.34 23.43
N ARG A 70 6.99 3.61 23.21
CA ARG A 70 6.64 4.75 24.07
C ARG A 70 5.49 5.61 23.54
N GLU A 71 5.00 5.35 22.34
CA GLU A 71 3.85 6.04 21.76
C GLU A 71 2.60 5.18 21.99
N ILE A 72 1.60 5.74 22.66
CA ILE A 72 0.31 5.08 22.83
C ILE A 72 -0.44 5.24 21.51
N ASP A 73 -0.42 4.20 20.69
CA ASP A 73 -1.37 4.03 19.60
C ASP A 73 -2.50 3.15 20.12
N HIS A 74 -3.72 3.68 20.15
CA HIS A 74 -4.90 2.89 20.51
C HIS A 74 -5.42 2.09 19.31
N ASN A 75 -4.82 2.27 18.14
CA ASN A 75 -5.27 1.68 16.90
C ASN A 75 -4.46 0.42 16.59
N THR A 76 -5.17 -0.62 16.21
CA THR A 76 -4.61 -1.93 15.86
C THR A 76 -4.28 -1.99 14.37
N GLY A 77 -4.97 -1.18 13.56
CA GLY A 77 -4.72 -1.08 12.13
C GLY A 77 -5.31 0.20 11.53
N TYR A 78 -4.99 0.39 10.26
CA TYR A 78 -5.40 1.54 9.47
C TYR A 78 -5.84 1.07 8.09
N VAL A 79 -7.09 1.33 7.72
CA VAL A 79 -7.49 1.25 6.31
C VAL A 79 -6.78 2.39 5.57
N VAL A 80 -5.97 2.04 4.59
CA VAL A 80 -5.25 3.03 3.77
C VAL A 80 -6.08 3.28 2.51
N PHE A 81 -6.28 4.55 2.16
CA PHE A 81 -6.98 4.92 0.93
C PHE A 81 -6.00 5.13 -0.24
N GLY A 82 -6.51 5.63 -1.37
CA GLY A 82 -5.68 5.88 -2.56
C GLY A 82 -5.18 4.59 -3.22
N PHE A 83 -4.20 4.69 -4.12
CA PHE A 83 -3.60 3.51 -4.74
C PHE A 83 -2.58 2.81 -3.85
N ILE A 84 -2.14 3.42 -2.73
CA ILE A 84 -1.26 2.77 -1.76
C ILE A 84 -1.83 1.42 -1.29
N ALA A 85 -3.15 1.34 -1.09
CA ALA A 85 -3.82 0.10 -0.68
C ALA A 85 -3.78 -1.04 -1.71
N ILE A 86 -3.43 -0.77 -2.96
CA ILE A 86 -3.35 -1.77 -4.03
C ILE A 86 -1.92 -1.92 -4.60
N VAL A 87 -0.92 -1.37 -3.91
CA VAL A 87 0.49 -1.61 -4.22
C VAL A 87 0.83 -3.03 -3.81
N ASN A 88 1.24 -3.86 -4.77
CA ASN A 88 1.46 -5.28 -4.53
C ASN A 88 2.71 -5.56 -3.66
N HIS A 89 2.71 -6.76 -3.09
CA HIS A 89 3.86 -7.32 -2.39
C HIS A 89 5.03 -7.63 -3.32
N SER A 90 6.25 -7.45 -2.83
CA SER A 90 7.45 -8.12 -3.34
C SER A 90 8.48 -8.35 -2.24
N LEU A 91 9.27 -9.42 -2.37
CA LEU A 91 10.46 -9.69 -1.55
C LEU A 91 11.63 -8.75 -1.88
N ASN A 92 11.66 -8.14 -3.06
CA ASN A 92 12.64 -7.14 -3.48
C ASN A 92 11.94 -5.83 -3.92
N PRO A 93 11.26 -5.15 -2.99
CA PRO A 93 10.40 -4.02 -3.33
C PRO A 93 11.19 -2.80 -3.80
N ASN A 94 10.54 -1.95 -4.58
CA ASN A 94 11.10 -0.66 -5.04
C ASN A 94 10.49 0.55 -4.34
N ALA A 95 9.55 0.34 -3.43
CA ALA A 95 9.00 1.38 -2.58
C ALA A 95 8.74 0.89 -1.15
N LYS A 96 8.51 1.84 -0.25
CA LYS A 96 8.17 1.59 1.17
C LYS A 96 7.08 2.53 1.65
N ILE A 97 6.29 2.07 2.61
CA ILE A 97 5.31 2.90 3.30
C ILE A 97 6.02 3.75 4.37
N ILE A 98 5.73 5.05 4.38
CA ILE A 98 6.10 5.99 5.43
C ILE A 98 4.82 6.54 6.04
N TRP A 99 4.74 6.53 7.37
CA TRP A 99 3.60 7.04 8.12
C TRP A 99 3.91 8.44 8.65
N SER A 100 2.94 9.35 8.55
CA SER A 100 2.99 10.68 9.13
C SER A 100 1.70 11.01 9.88
N ASP A 101 1.82 11.81 10.93
CA ASP A 101 0.67 12.36 11.65
C ASP A 101 0.54 13.85 11.31
N HIS A 102 -0.67 14.28 11.00
CA HIS A 102 -1.04 15.66 10.71
C HIS A 102 -2.29 16.02 11.52
N ASP A 103 -2.66 17.31 11.56
CA ASP A 103 -3.88 17.76 12.25
C ASP A 103 -5.15 17.07 11.71
N SER A 104 -5.11 16.67 10.42
CA SER A 104 -6.17 15.89 9.76
C SER A 104 -6.17 14.39 10.06
N GLY A 105 -5.28 13.91 10.94
CA GLY A 105 -5.14 12.50 11.30
C GLY A 105 -3.88 11.85 10.71
N ALA A 106 -3.86 10.51 10.71
CA ALA A 106 -2.75 9.72 10.21
C ALA A 106 -2.79 9.58 8.68
N TRP A 107 -1.64 9.67 8.05
CA TRP A 107 -1.44 9.54 6.60
C TRP A 107 -0.40 8.48 6.30
N ALA A 108 -0.56 7.82 5.16
CA ALA A 108 0.40 6.90 4.60
C ALA A 108 0.96 7.48 3.30
N SER A 109 2.26 7.33 3.09
CA SER A 109 2.96 7.70 1.87
C SER A 109 3.69 6.50 1.30
N ILE A 110 3.66 6.30 -0.01
CA ILE A 110 4.51 5.33 -0.70
C ILE A 110 5.69 6.09 -1.32
N VAL A 111 6.91 5.71 -0.92
CA VAL A 111 8.15 6.42 -1.28
C VAL A 111 9.12 5.45 -1.94
N ALA A 112 9.73 5.87 -3.05
CA ALA A 112 10.68 5.07 -3.80
C ALA A 112 11.94 4.76 -2.97
N THR A 113 12.36 3.49 -2.93
CA THR A 113 13.59 3.03 -2.26
C THR A 113 14.77 2.88 -3.22
N ARG A 114 14.51 2.94 -4.52
CA ARG A 114 15.45 2.98 -5.63
C ARG A 114 14.81 3.68 -6.82
N ASP A 115 15.59 3.95 -7.87
CA ASP A 115 15.02 4.45 -9.12
C ASP A 115 13.99 3.44 -9.69
N ILE A 116 12.87 3.96 -10.17
CA ILE A 116 11.75 3.22 -10.78
C ILE A 116 11.55 3.75 -12.20
N LYS A 117 11.54 2.85 -13.19
CA LYS A 117 11.37 3.22 -14.60
C LYS A 117 9.89 3.36 -14.95
N VAL A 118 9.60 4.10 -16.02
CA VAL A 118 8.26 4.08 -16.64
C VAL A 118 7.87 2.63 -16.95
N ASP A 119 6.61 2.30 -16.68
CA ASP A 119 6.00 0.98 -16.81
C ASP A 119 6.52 -0.11 -15.84
N GLU A 120 7.38 0.23 -14.89
CA GLU A 120 7.76 -0.67 -13.80
C GLU A 120 6.65 -0.76 -12.73
N GLU A 121 6.38 -1.97 -12.23
CA GLU A 121 5.43 -2.17 -11.12
C GLU A 121 6.00 -1.58 -9.85
N ILE A 122 5.22 -0.76 -9.15
CA ILE A 122 5.54 -0.23 -7.83
C ILE A 122 5.10 -1.29 -6.82
N THR A 123 6.03 -1.74 -5.98
CA THR A 123 5.80 -2.81 -4.99
C THR A 123 6.38 -2.44 -3.63
N HIS A 124 5.82 -3.00 -2.57
CA HIS A 124 6.34 -2.85 -1.21
C HIS A 124 6.38 -4.17 -0.45
N HIS A 125 7.08 -4.19 0.68
CA HIS A 125 7.09 -5.34 1.56
C HIS A 125 5.85 -5.35 2.48
N TYR A 126 5.15 -6.47 2.53
CA TYR A 126 4.01 -6.69 3.43
C TYR A 126 4.57 -7.25 4.74
N THR A 127 4.26 -6.62 5.87
CA THR A 127 4.77 -7.05 7.18
C THR A 127 3.93 -8.14 7.84
N ASN A 128 2.72 -8.38 7.34
CA ASN A 128 1.72 -9.31 7.89
C ASN A 128 1.42 -10.49 6.94
N VAL A 129 2.36 -10.87 6.07
CA VAL A 129 2.18 -12.02 5.14
C VAL A 129 1.70 -13.28 5.87
N SER A 130 2.18 -13.52 7.09
CA SER A 130 1.81 -14.67 7.92
C SER A 130 0.36 -14.64 8.42
N ALA A 131 -0.33 -13.50 8.37
CA ALA A 131 -1.72 -13.36 8.77
C ALA A 131 -2.70 -13.75 7.64
N TYR A 132 -2.22 -13.87 6.40
CA TYR A 132 -3.07 -14.25 5.27
C TYR A 132 -3.44 -15.74 5.33
N PRO A 133 -4.63 -16.12 4.85
CA PRO A 133 -5.02 -17.52 4.74
C PRO A 133 -3.99 -18.33 3.92
N PRO A 134 -3.72 -19.59 4.28
CA PRO A 134 -2.65 -20.39 3.67
C PRO A 134 -2.86 -20.73 2.19
N HIS A 135 -4.05 -20.47 1.64
CA HIS A 135 -4.35 -20.66 0.22
C HIS A 135 -3.97 -19.44 -0.64
N ILE A 136 -3.68 -18.29 -0.03
CA ILE A 136 -3.18 -17.11 -0.73
C ILE A 136 -1.72 -17.35 -1.09
N LYS A 137 -1.40 -17.19 -2.38
CA LYS A 137 -0.04 -17.29 -2.90
C LYS A 137 0.42 -15.92 -3.37
N PHE A 138 1.43 -15.38 -2.70
CA PHE A 138 2.09 -14.16 -3.14
C PHE A 138 2.95 -14.47 -4.36
N ILE A 139 2.71 -13.72 -5.43
CA ILE A 139 3.45 -13.85 -6.70
C ILE A 139 4.41 -12.67 -6.79
N GLU A 140 5.66 -12.95 -7.15
CA GLU A 140 6.68 -11.94 -7.45
C GLU A 140 6.56 -11.38 -8.88
#